data_AF-A0A8J1J2Z3-F1
#
_entry.id   AF-A0A8J1J2Z3-F1
#
_cell.length_a   1.000
_cell.length_b   1.000
_cell.length_c   1.000
_cell.angle_alpha   90.00
_cell.angle_beta   90.00
_cell.angle_gamma   90.00
#
_symmetry.space_group_name_H-M   'P 1'
#
loop_
_entity.id
_entity.type
_entity.pdbx_description
1 polymer ?
#
loop_
_entity_poly.entity_id
_entity_poly.type
_entity_poly.pdbx_seq_one_letter_code
_entity_poly.pdbx_strand_id
1 'polypeptide(L)'
;MTVTMTIYKDPSFTDIITSDTVLVSEQTVYVSVVISQLDIISLKVLRLYVSPNSDHTVGPTYNLLENGCPNLTLSKNNLNPIQNGLGTEARFKMNLMIFYAFSSYYLFADVTICNSSCIPVWI
;
A
#
# COMPACT_ATOMS: atom_id res chain seq x y z
N MET A 1 3.59 17.59 9.18
CA MET A 1 2.81 16.36 8.91
C MET A 1 3.46 15.67 7.73
N THR A 2 4.04 14.49 7.95
CA THR A 2 4.69 13.71 6.88
C THR A 2 4.03 12.34 6.78
N VAL A 3 3.85 11.86 5.56
CA VAL A 3 3.36 10.51 5.28
C VAL A 3 4.53 9.68 4.82
N THR A 4 4.72 8.51 5.43
CA THR A 4 5.80 7.59 5.11
C THR A 4 5.21 6.24 4.74
N MET A 5 5.67 5.68 3.62
CA MET A 5 5.33 4.32 3.22
C MET A 5 6.57 3.44 3.39
N THR A 6 6.40 2.31 4.06
CA THR A 6 7.48 1.33 4.32
C THR A 6 7.00 -0.06 3.97
N ILE A 7 7.89 -0.87 3.40
CA ILE A 7 7.61 -2.27 3.05
C ILE A 7 8.45 -3.17 3.95
N TYR A 8 7.83 -4.24 4.45
CA TYR A 8 8.39 -5.18 5.40
C TYR A 8 8.29 -6.62 4.88
N LYS A 9 9.19 -7.47 5.37
CA LYS A 9 9.25 -8.90 5.06
C LYS A 9 8.32 -9.74 5.95
N ASP A 10 7.93 -9.20 7.11
CA ASP A 10 7.20 -9.92 8.14
C ASP A 10 5.83 -9.30 8.48
N PRO A 11 4.87 -10.09 9.01
CA PRO A 11 3.56 -9.60 9.44
C PRO A 11 3.62 -8.70 10.68
N SER A 12 4.76 -8.64 11.36
CA SER A 12 4.97 -7.84 12.57
C SER A 12 5.36 -6.40 12.27
N PHE A 13 5.63 -6.07 11.00
CA PHE A 13 6.09 -4.76 10.54
C PHE A 13 7.42 -4.36 11.22
N THR A 14 8.36 -5.31 11.29
CA THR A 14 9.66 -5.12 11.97
C THR A 14 10.87 -5.24 11.04
N ASP A 15 10.89 -6.22 10.13
CA ASP A 15 11.99 -6.42 9.18
C ASP A 15 11.74 -5.66 7.87
N ILE A 16 12.42 -4.53 7.69
CA ILE A 16 12.25 -3.62 6.54
C ILE A 16 12.91 -4.19 5.27
N ILE A 17 12.27 -4.00 4.12
CA ILE A 17 12.87 -4.23 2.81
C ILE A 17 13.73 -3.02 2.43
N THR A 18 15.01 -3.28 2.16
CA THR A 18 16.00 -2.29 1.73
C THR A 18 16.46 -2.55 0.29
N SER A 19 17.30 -1.68 -0.26
CA SER A 19 17.90 -1.83 -1.60
C SER A 19 18.61 -3.17 -1.81
N ASP A 20 19.14 -3.74 -0.74
CA ASP A 20 19.97 -4.96 -0.78
C ASP A 20 19.13 -6.23 -0.56
N THR A 21 17.83 -6.08 -0.35
CA THR A 21 16.92 -7.21 -0.15
C THR A 21 16.64 -7.91 -1.48
N VAL A 22 17.01 -9.18 -1.58
CA VAL A 22 16.61 -10.05 -2.70
C VAL A 22 15.13 -10.42 -2.52
N LEU A 23 14.31 -10.06 -3.51
CA LEU A 23 12.89 -10.36 -3.55
C LEU A 23 12.61 -11.42 -4.61
N VAL A 24 11.73 -12.37 -4.28
CA VAL A 24 11.31 -13.43 -5.21
C VAL A 24 9.86 -13.24 -5.65
N SER A 25 9.50 -13.83 -6.80
CA SER A 25 8.12 -13.82 -7.29
C SER A 25 7.16 -14.37 -6.25
N GLU A 26 5.95 -13.80 -6.19
CA GLU A 26 4.86 -14.27 -5.32
C GLU A 26 5.19 -14.23 -3.82
N GLN A 27 6.34 -13.66 -3.44
CA GLN A 27 6.69 -13.44 -2.05
C GLN A 27 5.66 -12.50 -1.42
N THR A 28 5.14 -12.91 -0.26
CA THR A 28 4.34 -12.02 0.57
C THR A 28 5.24 -10.97 1.22
N VAL A 29 4.83 -9.72 1.12
CA VAL A 29 5.40 -8.57 1.82
C VAL A 29 4.27 -7.77 2.49
N TYR A 30 4.64 -6.88 3.41
CA TYR A 30 3.71 -6.12 4.22
C TYR A 30 3.98 -4.63 4.04
N VAL A 31 2.94 -3.85 3.74
CA VAL A 31 3.06 -2.41 3.48
C VAL A 31 2.42 -1.66 4.63
N SER A 32 3.16 -0.72 5.21
CA SER A 32 2.63 0.28 6.14
C SER A 32 2.68 1.66 5.50
N VAL A 33 1.60 2.41 5.63
CA VAL A 33 1.56 3.85 5.35
C VAL A 33 1.19 4.53 6.67
N VAL A 34 2.09 5.38 7.17
CA VAL A 34 1.95 6.05 8.47
C VAL A 34 2.01 7.56 8.30
N ILE A 35 1.18 8.28 9.04
CA ILE A 35 1.25 9.74 9.15
C ILE A 35 1.84 10.12 10.51
N SER A 36 2.95 10.86 10.50
CA SER A 36 3.57 11.32 11.73
C SER A 36 2.78 12.52 12.27
N GLN A 37 2.15 12.33 13.43
CA GLN A 37 1.32 13.28 14.20
C GLN A 37 -0.13 13.45 13.73
N LEU A 38 -1.04 13.04 14.64
CA LEU A 38 -2.36 13.59 15.02
C LEU A 38 -3.21 12.42 15.53
N ASP A 39 -3.35 12.26 16.84
CA ASP A 39 -4.12 11.14 17.44
C ASP A 39 -5.64 11.24 17.19
N ILE A 40 -6.09 12.38 16.65
CA ILE A 40 -7.49 12.68 16.34
C ILE A 40 -7.87 12.46 14.87
N ILE A 41 -6.90 12.09 14.02
CA ILE A 41 -7.16 11.81 12.61
C ILE A 41 -7.02 10.32 12.32
N SER A 42 -7.72 9.90 11.27
CA SER A 42 -7.52 8.60 10.64
C SER A 42 -6.94 8.77 9.25
N LEU A 43 -5.95 7.93 8.93
CA LEU A 43 -5.34 7.83 7.61
C LEU A 43 -6.02 6.72 6.81
N LYS A 44 -6.43 7.02 5.58
CA LYS A 44 -6.94 6.02 4.63
C LYS A 44 -6.18 6.09 3.33
N VAL A 45 -5.66 4.95 2.88
CA VAL A 45 -5.18 4.77 1.51
C VAL A 45 -6.39 4.55 0.62
N LEU A 46 -6.58 5.43 -0.36
CA LEU A 46 -7.65 5.35 -1.36
C LEU A 46 -7.21 4.56 -2.58
N ARG A 47 -5.94 4.72 -2.98
CA ARG A 47 -5.35 4.01 -4.11
C ARG A 47 -3.97 3.52 -3.74
N LEU A 48 -3.67 2.28 -4.05
CA LEU A 48 -2.33 1.70 -3.98
C LEU A 48 -2.04 1.13 -5.37
N TYR A 49 -0.95 1.53 -5.99
CA TYR A 49 -0.70 1.19 -7.38
C TYR A 49 0.79 1.09 -7.67
N VAL A 50 1.11 0.37 -8.73
CA VAL A 50 2.49 0.22 -9.20
C VAL A 50 2.68 0.82 -10.59
N SER A 51 3.87 1.34 -10.85
CA SER A 51 4.30 1.85 -12.15
C SER A 51 5.72 1.38 -12.46
N PRO A 52 6.06 1.08 -13.73
CA PRO A 52 7.45 0.86 -14.13
C PRO A 52 8.30 2.14 -14.04
N ASN A 53 7.67 3.32 -14.01
CA ASN A 53 8.36 4.61 -13.91
C ASN A 53 8.39 5.13 -12.48
N SER A 54 9.52 5.74 -12.11
CA SER A 54 9.66 6.49 -10.85
C SER A 54 8.82 7.76 -10.83
N ASP A 55 8.49 8.31 -12.00
CA ASP A 55 7.51 9.37 -12.17
C ASP A 55 6.12 8.76 -12.38
N HIS A 56 5.28 8.86 -11.36
CA HIS A 56 3.91 8.34 -11.37
C HIS A 56 2.99 9.01 -12.39
N THR A 57 3.40 10.14 -12.99
CA THR A 57 2.62 10.83 -14.04
C THR A 57 2.88 10.27 -15.44
N VAL A 58 3.86 9.37 -15.59
CA VAL A 58 4.33 8.86 -16.88
C VAL A 58 4.08 7.36 -17.03
N GLY A 59 3.37 6.99 -18.09
CA GLY A 59 3.16 5.59 -18.49
C GLY A 59 2.03 4.91 -17.73
N PRO A 60 1.94 3.57 -17.81
CA PRO A 60 0.83 2.82 -17.24
C PRO A 60 0.96 2.68 -15.73
N THR A 61 -0.18 2.79 -15.02
CA THR A 61 -0.31 2.45 -13.60
C THR A 61 -1.21 1.25 -13.42
N TYR A 62 -0.87 0.36 -12.49
CA TYR A 62 -1.66 -0.83 -12.18
C TYR A 62 -2.18 -0.74 -10.75
N ASN A 63 -3.49 -0.54 -10.60
CA ASN A 63 -4.13 -0.31 -9.31
C ASN A 63 -4.31 -1.62 -8.52
N LEU A 64 -3.57 -1.79 -7.43
CA LEU A 64 -3.75 -2.88 -6.46
C LEU A 64 -4.95 -2.65 -5.54
N LEU A 65 -5.20 -1.38 -5.22
CA LEU A 65 -6.30 -0.91 -4.39
C LEU A 65 -6.93 0.30 -5.07
N GLU A 66 -8.26 0.34 -5.11
CA GLU A 66 -9.03 1.44 -5.69
C GLU A 66 -10.23 1.76 -4.81
N ASN A 67 -10.45 3.04 -4.53
CA ASN A 67 -11.48 3.53 -3.60
C ASN A 67 -11.43 2.88 -2.20
N GLY A 68 -10.24 2.49 -1.73
CA GLY A 68 -10.06 1.82 -0.45
C GLY A 68 -10.24 0.29 -0.48
N CYS A 69 -10.58 -0.28 -1.63
CA CYS A 69 -10.90 -1.71 -1.80
C CYS A 69 -9.89 -2.42 -2.72
N PRO A 70 -9.54 -3.69 -2.47
CA PRO A 70 -8.66 -4.46 -3.36
C PRO A 70 -9.22 -4.58 -4.78
N ASN A 71 -8.36 -4.40 -5.78
CA ASN A 71 -8.71 -4.64 -7.17
C ASN A 71 -8.66 -6.14 -7.50
N LEU A 72 -9.82 -6.78 -7.54
CA LEU A 72 -9.94 -8.22 -7.76
C LEU A 72 -9.67 -8.65 -9.21
N THR A 73 -9.60 -7.70 -10.14
CA THR A 73 -9.40 -7.95 -11.58
C THR A 73 -7.95 -8.23 -11.93
N LEU A 74 -7.01 -7.54 -11.27
CA LEU A 74 -5.58 -7.71 -11.53
C LEU A 74 -5.02 -8.99 -10.93
N SER A 75 -5.59 -9.45 -9.82
CA SER A 75 -5.36 -10.78 -9.25
C SER A 75 -6.22 -10.96 -8.00
N LYS A 76 -6.96 -12.07 -7.92
CA LYS A 76 -7.58 -12.48 -6.65
C LYS A 76 -6.46 -12.77 -5.65
N ASN A 77 -6.43 -11.99 -4.56
CA ASN A 77 -5.55 -12.14 -3.38
C ASN A 77 -4.16 -11.49 -3.43
N ASN A 78 -3.84 -10.63 -4.39
CA ASN A 78 -2.54 -9.93 -4.39
C ASN A 78 -2.43 -8.82 -3.34
N LEU A 79 -3.54 -8.30 -2.83
CA LEU A 79 -3.57 -7.29 -1.78
C LEU A 79 -4.71 -7.57 -0.81
N ASN A 80 -4.39 -7.64 0.49
CA ASN A 80 -5.32 -7.86 1.57
C ASN A 80 -5.14 -6.73 2.60
N PRO A 81 -6.13 -5.84 2.78
CA PRO A 81 -6.09 -4.82 3.81
C PRO A 81 -6.13 -5.49 5.19
N ILE A 82 -5.20 -5.10 6.07
CA ILE A 82 -5.20 -5.48 7.49
C ILE A 82 -5.90 -4.39 8.29
N GLN A 83 -5.57 -3.13 8.01
CA GLN A 83 -6.17 -1.94 8.60
C GLN A 83 -6.11 -0.79 7.59
N ASN A 84 -7.21 -0.07 7.38
CA ASN A 84 -7.23 1.09 6.49
C ASN A 84 -8.34 2.06 6.90
N GLY A 85 -7.99 3.30 7.23
CA GLY A 85 -8.98 4.32 7.64
C GLY A 85 -9.31 4.38 9.12
N LEU A 86 -8.54 3.70 9.99
CA LEU A 86 -8.62 3.81 11.44
C LEU A 86 -7.24 4.08 12.02
N GLY A 87 -7.12 5.17 12.78
CA GLY A 87 -5.85 5.62 13.36
C GLY A 87 -4.87 6.16 12.32
N THR A 88 -3.64 6.41 12.74
CA THR A 88 -2.61 7.07 11.92
C THR A 88 -1.85 6.14 10.98
N GLU A 89 -2.23 4.85 10.93
CA GLU A 89 -1.52 3.83 10.15
C GLU A 89 -2.49 2.95 9.35
N ALA A 90 -2.20 2.80 8.07
CA ALA A 90 -2.83 1.82 7.19
C ALA A 90 -1.83 0.70 6.88
N ARG A 91 -2.30 -0.54 7.00
CA ARG A 91 -1.50 -1.77 6.87
C ARG A 91 -2.12 -2.71 5.84
N PHE A 92 -1.27 -3.28 4.98
CA PHE A 92 -1.67 -4.19 3.92
C PHE A 92 -0.71 -5.38 3.87
N LYS A 93 -1.25 -6.55 3.53
CA LYS A 93 -0.50 -7.73 3.11
C LYS A 93 -0.58 -7.81 1.60
N MET A 94 0.55 -7.88 0.90
CA MET A 94 0.57 -8.01 -0.56
C MET A 94 1.49 -9.13 -1.01
N ASN A 95 1.21 -9.72 -2.17
CA ASN A 95 2.16 -10.58 -2.86
C ASN A 95 2.86 -9.78 -3.96
N LEU A 96 4.18 -9.91 -4.04
CA LEU A 96 4.95 -9.28 -5.12
C LEU A 96 4.53 -9.84 -6.47
N MET A 97 4.41 -8.95 -7.45
CA MET A 97 3.98 -9.28 -8.80
C MET A 97 5.16 -9.19 -9.74
N ILE A 98 5.31 -10.17 -10.63
CA ILE A 98 6.22 -10.04 -11.76
C ILE A 98 5.46 -9.44 -12.93
N PHE A 99 6.07 -8.43 -13.54
CA PHE A 99 5.63 -7.90 -14.82
C PHE A 99 6.57 -8.39 -15.91
N TYR A 100 6.05 -9.14 -16.89
CA TYR A 100 6.88 -9.66 -17.98
C TYR A 100 7.56 -8.57 -18.82
N ALA A 101 7.01 -7.35 -18.82
CA ALA A 101 7.49 -6.24 -19.64
C ALA A 101 8.55 -5.36 -18.95
N PHE A 102 8.79 -5.51 -17.64
CA PHE A 102 9.73 -4.66 -16.89
C PHE A 102 10.33 -5.37 -15.67
N SER A 103 11.61 -5.13 -15.41
CA SER A 103 12.40 -5.79 -14.37
C SER A 103 12.25 -5.17 -12.97
N SER A 104 11.63 -3.99 -12.87
CA SER A 104 11.40 -3.28 -11.63
C SER A 104 10.13 -2.44 -11.72
N TYR A 105 9.53 -2.15 -10.57
CA TYR A 105 8.41 -1.22 -10.46
C TYR A 105 8.48 -0.44 -9.15
N TYR A 106 7.82 0.70 -9.14
CA TYR A 106 7.67 1.60 -8.01
C TYR A 106 6.27 1.45 -7.45
N LEU A 107 6.14 1.50 -6.13
CA LEU A 107 4.87 1.46 -5.42
C LEU A 107 4.49 2.89 -5.01
N PHE A 108 3.23 3.26 -5.24
CA PHE A 108 2.68 4.56 -4.89
C PHE A 108 1.37 4.40 -4.13
N ALA A 109 1.06 5.38 -3.27
CA ALA A 109 -0.16 5.43 -2.49
C ALA A 109 -0.77 6.82 -2.55
N ASP A 110 -2.06 6.89 -2.87
CA ASP A 110 -2.86 8.10 -2.68
C ASP A 110 -3.63 7.97 -1.36
N VAL A 111 -3.51 8.99 -0.52
CA VAL A 111 -4.07 8.98 0.83
C VAL A 111 -5.07 10.09 1.05
N THR A 112 -6.00 9.87 1.97
CA THR A 112 -6.88 10.87 2.54
C THR A 112 -6.84 10.81 4.05
N ILE A 113 -7.26 11.91 4.68
CA ILE A 113 -7.27 12.09 6.12
C ILE A 113 -8.72 12.42 6.53
N CYS A 114 -9.20 11.76 7.58
CA CYS A 114 -10.52 12.04 8.15
C CYS A 114 -10.41 12.39 9.62
N ASN A 115 -11.36 13.18 10.11
CA ASN A 115 -11.55 13.38 11.54
C ASN A 115 -12.11 12.08 12.14
N SER A 116 -11.44 11.54 13.15
CA SER A 116 -11.80 10.30 13.85
C SER A 116 -11.71 9.01 13.03
N SER A 117 -12.49 8.81 11.95
CA SER A 117 -12.50 7.56 11.15
C SER A 117 -12.85 7.81 9.69
N CYS A 118 -12.23 7.04 8.79
CA CYS A 118 -12.56 6.96 7.37
C CYS A 118 -13.27 5.63 6.99
N ILE A 119 -13.63 4.82 7.98
CA ILE A 119 -14.40 3.59 7.80
C ILE A 119 -15.89 3.95 7.76
N PRO A 120 -16.64 3.56 6.72
CA PRO A 120 -18.08 3.77 6.68
C PRO A 120 -18.76 3.12 7.90
N VAL A 121 -19.58 3.88 8.63
CA VAL A 121 -20.49 3.31 9.62
C VAL A 121 -21.68 2.76 8.84
N TRP A 122 -21.79 1.44 8.74
CA TRP A 122 -23.01 0.82 8.24
C TRP A 122 -24.06 0.95 9.36
N ILE A 123 -24.94 1.94 9.23
CA ILE A 123 -26.12 2.14 10.11
C ILE A 123 -27.29 1.35 9.55
#